data_AF-A0A7R9WBD8-F1
#
_entry.id   AF-A0A7R9WBD8-F1
#
_cell.length_a   1.000
_cell.length_b   1.000
_cell.length_c   1.000
_cell.angle_alpha   90.00
_cell.angle_beta   90.00
_cell.angle_gamma   90.00
#
_symmetry.space_group_name_H-M   'P 1'
#
loop_
_entity.id
_entity.type
_entity.pdbx_description
1 polymer ?
#
loop_
_entity_poly.entity_id
_entity_poly.type
_entity_poly.pdbx_seq_one_letter_code
_entity_poly.pdbx_strand_id
1 'polypeptide(L)'
;SFSSMSAVQEGIDESGNRECWKESVAILTKSAAMDENEAEALLADGLNWKAWAKASPFMRKYAKPVQPDAEKLKEALCWLKEGPLELDQDQLQYALRDSPKVFLSSPEDKYEKALAAAPKKFKDPSVFRDMLLIDPSVLDCYYNCDVGDEGCSSECGNCWVAYERR
;
A
#
# COMPACT_ATOMS: atom_id res chain seq x y z
N SER A 1 -8.82 15.09 15.92
CA SER A 1 -8.23 13.77 15.69
C SER A 1 -9.10 12.61 16.16
N PHE A 2 -9.80 12.69 17.30
CA PHE A 2 -10.66 11.58 17.78
C PHE A 2 -11.93 11.31 16.96
N SER A 3 -12.45 12.30 16.23
CA SER A 3 -13.72 12.16 15.49
C SER A 3 -13.65 11.27 14.25
N SER A 4 -12.46 11.01 13.67
CA SER A 4 -12.37 10.25 12.42
C SER A 4 -12.36 8.74 12.63
N MET A 5 -11.75 8.24 13.71
CA MET A 5 -11.68 6.79 13.96
C MET A 5 -13.02 6.20 14.40
N SER A 6 -13.82 6.93 15.17
CA SER A 6 -15.20 6.51 15.50
C SER A 6 -16.03 6.31 14.23
N ALA A 7 -15.94 7.25 13.28
CA ALA A 7 -16.63 7.12 12.00
C ALA A 7 -16.11 5.94 11.17
N VAL A 8 -14.80 5.66 11.19
CA VAL A 8 -14.25 4.45 10.56
C VAL A 8 -14.87 3.19 11.16
N GLN A 9 -14.94 3.09 12.49
CA GLN A 9 -15.52 1.93 13.16
C GLN A 9 -17.00 1.74 12.83
N GLU A 10 -17.78 2.83 12.83
CA GLU A 10 -19.18 2.80 12.38
C GLU A 10 -19.30 2.28 10.94
N GLY A 11 -18.48 2.77 10.01
CA GLY A 11 -18.50 2.32 8.62
C GLY A 11 -18.10 0.85 8.44
N ILE A 12 -17.20 0.34 9.26
CA ILE A 12 -16.80 -1.07 9.29
C ILE A 12 -17.92 -1.96 9.87
N ASP A 13 -18.59 -1.48 10.92
CA ASP A 13 -19.74 -2.18 11.51
C ASP A 13 -20.91 -2.23 10.49
N GLU A 14 -21.19 -1.11 9.81
CA GLU A 14 -22.19 -1.03 8.74
C GLU A 14 -21.87 -1.92 7.54
N SER A 15 -20.59 -2.12 7.20
CA SER A 15 -20.18 -3.01 6.11
C SER A 15 -20.18 -4.49 6.50
N GLY A 16 -20.37 -4.82 7.79
CA GLY A 16 -20.36 -6.19 8.30
C GLY A 16 -18.97 -6.81 8.40
N ASN A 17 -17.90 -6.02 8.39
CA ASN A 17 -16.50 -6.50 8.36
C ASN A 17 -15.76 -6.37 9.70
N ARG A 18 -16.49 -6.25 10.82
CA ARG A 18 -15.89 -5.97 12.13
C ARG A 18 -14.92 -7.04 12.60
N GLU A 19 -15.20 -8.30 12.34
CA GLU A 19 -14.33 -9.41 12.72
C GLU A 19 -13.03 -9.39 11.91
N CYS A 20 -13.13 -9.31 10.58
CA CYS A 20 -11.98 -9.16 9.68
C CYS A 20 -11.12 -7.93 10.03
N TRP A 21 -11.75 -6.82 10.43
CA TRP A 21 -11.05 -5.62 10.89
C TRP A 21 -10.22 -5.89 12.15
N LYS A 22 -10.84 -6.46 13.20
CA LYS A 22 -10.14 -6.78 14.46
C LYS A 22 -8.98 -7.75 14.22
N GLU A 23 -9.19 -8.75 13.38
CA GLU A 23 -8.16 -9.70 13.01
C GLU A 23 -7.00 -9.02 12.27
N SER A 24 -7.32 -8.14 11.31
CA SER A 24 -6.33 -7.36 10.57
C SER A 24 -5.49 -6.47 11.49
N VAL A 25 -6.12 -5.82 12.46
CA VAL A 25 -5.42 -5.03 13.49
C VAL A 25 -4.51 -5.93 14.32
N ALA A 26 -5.00 -7.08 14.80
CA ALA A 26 -4.20 -8.01 15.59
C ALA A 26 -2.97 -8.55 14.80
N ILE A 27 -3.15 -8.83 13.51
CA ILE A 27 -2.07 -9.23 12.60
C ILE A 27 -1.02 -8.11 12.51
N LEU A 28 -1.42 -6.85 12.32
CA LEU A 28 -0.49 -5.72 12.25
C LEU A 28 0.25 -5.52 13.57
N THR A 29 -0.46 -5.50 14.70
CA THR A 29 0.12 -5.37 16.05
C THR A 29 1.21 -6.43 16.27
N LYS A 30 0.94 -7.69 15.90
CA LYS A 30 1.88 -8.80 16.08
C LYS A 30 3.04 -8.78 15.08
N SER A 31 2.72 -8.66 13.79
CA SER A 31 3.71 -8.80 12.71
C SER A 31 4.60 -7.57 12.59
N ALA A 32 4.05 -6.37 12.81
CA ALA A 32 4.81 -5.13 12.72
C ALA A 32 5.24 -4.60 14.11
N ALA A 33 4.95 -5.32 15.21
CA ALA A 33 5.37 -4.97 16.57
C ALA A 33 5.00 -3.53 16.95
N MET A 34 3.76 -3.14 16.64
CA MET A 34 3.17 -1.83 16.90
C MET A 34 2.01 -1.95 17.88
N ASP A 35 1.60 -0.86 18.50
CA ASP A 35 0.42 -0.86 19.37
C ASP A 35 -0.89 -0.92 18.56
N GLU A 36 -1.97 -1.30 19.23
CA GLU A 36 -3.28 -1.50 18.60
C GLU A 36 -3.85 -0.23 17.95
N ASN A 37 -3.64 0.93 18.57
CA ASN A 37 -4.16 2.19 18.03
C ASN A 37 -3.39 2.60 16.78
N GLU A 38 -2.07 2.42 16.79
CA GLU A 38 -1.23 2.65 15.61
C GLU A 38 -1.62 1.69 14.48
N ALA A 39 -1.75 0.40 14.76
CA ALA A 39 -2.18 -0.60 13.78
C ALA A 39 -3.54 -0.25 13.16
N GLU A 40 -4.52 0.12 13.98
CA GLU A 40 -5.85 0.52 13.51
C GLU A 40 -5.79 1.79 12.63
N ALA A 41 -4.98 2.77 13.02
CA ALA A 41 -4.79 3.99 12.24
C ALA A 41 -4.09 3.72 10.89
N LEU A 42 -3.11 2.81 10.82
CA LEU A 42 -2.45 2.45 9.56
C LEU A 42 -3.38 1.66 8.65
N LEU A 43 -4.13 0.70 9.20
CA LEU A 43 -5.12 -0.07 8.45
C LEU A 43 -6.19 0.85 7.84
N ALA A 44 -6.70 1.81 8.61
CA ALA A 44 -7.68 2.79 8.14
C ALA A 44 -7.14 3.69 7.02
N ASP A 45 -5.83 3.96 7.01
CA ASP A 45 -5.19 4.71 5.94
C ASP A 45 -5.00 3.85 4.69
N GLY A 46 -4.38 2.68 4.85
CA GLY A 46 -4.03 1.79 3.74
C GLY A 46 -5.24 1.31 2.95
N LEU A 47 -6.37 1.12 3.65
CA LEU A 47 -7.65 0.71 3.07
C LEU A 47 -8.57 1.89 2.72
N ASN A 48 -8.08 3.13 2.83
CA ASN A 48 -8.77 4.37 2.45
C ASN A 48 -10.03 4.71 3.29
N TRP A 49 -10.20 4.09 4.45
CA TRP A 49 -11.29 4.37 5.38
C TRP A 49 -11.20 5.74 6.03
N LYS A 50 -9.98 6.27 6.27
CA LYS A 50 -9.80 7.66 6.74
C LYS A 50 -10.39 8.67 5.76
N ALA A 51 -10.21 8.47 4.46
CA ALA A 51 -10.77 9.35 3.43
C ALA A 51 -12.30 9.25 3.40
N TRP A 52 -12.83 8.02 3.50
CA TRP A 52 -14.27 7.79 3.63
C TRP A 52 -14.87 8.50 4.85
N ALA A 53 -14.23 8.38 6.02
CA ALA A 53 -14.70 9.01 7.26
C ALA A 53 -14.73 10.54 7.18
N LYS A 54 -13.73 11.14 6.52
CA LYS A 54 -13.63 12.58 6.27
C LYS A 54 -14.59 13.09 5.18
N ALA A 55 -15.08 12.20 4.32
CA ALA A 55 -16.00 12.58 3.24
C ALA A 55 -17.35 13.02 3.83
N SER A 56 -18.00 13.97 3.15
CA SER A 56 -19.37 14.37 3.49
C SER A 56 -20.33 13.19 3.33
N PRO A 57 -21.48 13.18 4.03
CA PRO A 57 -22.45 12.09 3.92
C PRO A 57 -22.86 11.77 2.48
N PHE A 58 -23.00 12.81 1.64
CA PHE A 58 -23.29 12.63 0.21
C PHE A 58 -22.15 11.97 -0.56
N MET A 59 -20.89 12.27 -0.24
CA MET A 59 -19.71 11.72 -0.93
C MET A 59 -19.35 10.32 -0.45
N ARG A 60 -19.74 9.91 0.76
CA ARG A 60 -19.47 8.57 1.30
C ARG A 60 -20.02 7.44 0.43
N LYS A 61 -21.16 7.66 -0.26
CA LYS A 61 -21.73 6.67 -1.20
C LYS A 61 -20.89 6.44 -2.45
N TYR A 62 -19.97 7.36 -2.76
CA TYR A 62 -19.05 7.26 -3.89
C TYR A 62 -17.62 6.90 -3.47
N ALA A 63 -17.28 7.13 -2.20
CA ALA A 63 -16.02 6.65 -1.63
C ALA A 63 -16.08 5.13 -1.47
N LYS A 64 -15.14 4.43 -2.12
CA LYS A 64 -15.03 2.98 -2.07
C LYS A 64 -13.77 2.58 -1.29
N PRO A 65 -13.81 2.58 0.06
CA PRO A 65 -12.72 2.02 0.83
C PRO A 65 -12.60 0.51 0.54
N VAL A 66 -11.38 0.00 0.62
CA VAL A 66 -11.12 -1.42 0.44
C VAL A 66 -11.58 -2.15 1.70
N GLN A 67 -12.33 -3.25 1.54
CA GLN A 67 -12.76 -4.04 2.68
C GLN A 67 -11.55 -4.78 3.27
N PRO A 68 -11.45 -4.90 4.61
CA PRO A 68 -10.35 -5.62 5.24
C PRO A 68 -10.41 -7.12 4.87
N ASP A 69 -9.25 -7.69 4.59
CA ASP A 69 -9.07 -9.10 4.28
C ASP A 69 -7.83 -9.57 5.05
N ALA A 70 -8.07 -10.27 6.16
CA ALA A 70 -7.03 -10.62 7.12
C ALA A 70 -6.00 -11.59 6.53
N GLU A 71 -6.44 -12.53 5.69
CA GLU A 71 -5.53 -13.48 5.04
C GLU A 71 -4.65 -12.77 4.00
N LYS A 72 -5.23 -11.91 3.15
CA LYS A 72 -4.41 -11.13 2.20
C LYS A 72 -3.43 -10.20 2.89
N LEU A 73 -3.83 -9.60 4.01
CA LEU A 73 -2.95 -8.77 4.81
C LEU A 73 -1.79 -9.59 5.39
N LYS A 74 -2.07 -10.77 5.90
CA LYS A 74 -1.05 -11.69 6.42
C LYS A 74 -0.09 -12.13 5.32
N GLU A 75 -0.60 -12.50 4.14
CA GLU A 75 0.19 -12.84 2.95
C GLU A 75 1.08 -11.67 2.54
N ALA A 76 0.52 -10.45 2.46
CA ALA A 76 1.27 -9.25 2.15
C ALA A 76 2.42 -9.00 3.14
N LEU A 77 2.16 -9.09 4.45
CA LEU A 77 3.19 -8.90 5.48
C LEU A 77 4.25 -10.00 5.46
N CYS A 78 3.86 -11.24 5.15
CA CYS A 78 4.78 -12.35 4.96
C CYS A 78 5.71 -12.09 3.77
N TRP A 79 5.13 -11.67 2.64
CA TRP A 79 5.87 -11.33 1.43
C TRP A 79 6.84 -10.16 1.63
N LEU A 80 6.47 -9.14 2.41
CA LEU A 80 7.37 -8.03 2.72
C LEU A 80 8.62 -8.47 3.50
N LYS A 81 8.50 -9.50 4.35
CA LYS A 81 9.58 -10.01 5.19
C LYS A 81 10.41 -11.09 4.53
N GLU A 82 9.77 -11.98 3.80
CA GLU A 82 10.38 -13.21 3.25
C GLU A 82 10.55 -13.17 1.73
N GLY A 83 9.90 -12.22 1.07
CA GLY A 83 10.02 -11.98 -0.37
C GLY A 83 11.22 -11.09 -0.72
N PRO A 84 11.26 -10.55 -1.95
CA PRO A 84 12.45 -9.88 -2.50
C PRO A 84 12.86 -8.59 -1.77
N LEU A 85 11.97 -8.03 -0.93
CA LEU A 85 12.29 -6.86 -0.13
C LEU A 85 13.02 -7.20 1.17
N GLU A 86 12.83 -8.41 1.70
CA GLU A 86 13.48 -8.87 2.94
C GLU A 86 13.50 -7.79 4.04
N LEU A 87 12.35 -7.14 4.26
CA LEU A 87 12.29 -6.03 5.22
C LEU A 87 12.50 -6.57 6.63
N ASP A 88 13.50 -6.03 7.33
CA ASP A 88 13.61 -6.25 8.76
C ASP A 88 12.46 -5.57 9.52
N GLN A 89 12.42 -5.78 10.84
CA GLN A 89 11.33 -5.29 11.66
C GLN A 89 11.21 -3.76 11.64
N ASP A 90 12.33 -3.04 11.65
CA ASP A 90 12.35 -1.57 11.69
C ASP A 90 11.98 -0.99 10.32
N GLN A 91 12.49 -1.60 9.25
CA GLN A 91 12.16 -1.26 7.87
C GLN A 91 10.68 -1.49 7.57
N LEU A 92 10.11 -2.61 8.03
CA LEU A 92 8.69 -2.89 7.87
C LEU A 92 7.84 -1.83 8.58
N GLN A 93 8.17 -1.48 9.82
CA GLN A 93 7.45 -0.43 10.52
C GLN A 93 7.53 0.93 9.81
N TYR A 94 8.72 1.30 9.37
CA TYR A 94 8.93 2.54 8.62
C TYR A 94 8.10 2.57 7.32
N ALA A 95 8.20 1.51 6.52
CA ALA A 95 7.47 1.36 5.26
C ALA A 95 5.95 1.46 5.46
N LEU A 96 5.41 0.77 6.47
CA LEU A 96 3.98 0.81 6.79
C LEU A 96 3.51 2.18 7.26
N ARG A 97 4.34 2.93 8.01
CA ARG A 97 4.02 4.29 8.48
C ARG A 97 4.06 5.32 7.36
N ASP A 98 5.07 5.24 6.51
CA ASP A 98 5.29 6.18 5.43
C ASP A 98 4.26 6.00 4.31
N SER A 99 4.04 4.75 3.89
CA SER A 99 3.28 4.42 2.68
C SER A 99 2.30 3.25 2.91
N PRO A 100 1.35 3.33 3.88
CA PRO A 100 0.47 2.22 4.25
C PRO A 100 -0.35 1.68 3.08
N LYS A 101 -0.84 2.55 2.18
CA LYS A 101 -1.62 2.16 1.01
C LYS A 101 -0.82 1.32 0.01
N VAL A 102 0.49 1.55 -0.08
CA VAL A 102 1.36 0.82 -0.98
C VAL A 102 1.59 -0.59 -0.45
N PHE A 103 1.90 -0.70 0.84
CA PHE A 103 2.35 -1.95 1.45
C PHE A 103 1.23 -2.83 2.02
N LEU A 104 0.06 -2.28 2.33
CA LEU A 104 -1.09 -3.04 2.85
C LEU A 104 -2.06 -3.51 1.76
N SER A 105 -1.90 -3.06 0.50
CA SER A 105 -2.82 -3.38 -0.60
C SER A 105 -2.08 -4.05 -1.76
N SER A 106 -1.96 -5.38 -1.66
CA SER A 106 -1.32 -6.26 -2.66
C SER A 106 0.09 -5.79 -3.09
N PRO A 107 1.07 -5.71 -2.16
CA PRO A 107 2.42 -5.25 -2.48
C PRO A 107 3.13 -6.13 -3.52
N GLU A 108 2.89 -7.44 -3.51
CA GLU A 108 3.44 -8.40 -4.47
C GLU A 108 3.00 -8.09 -5.91
N ASP A 109 1.69 -7.99 -6.16
CA ASP A 109 1.14 -7.66 -7.49
C ASP A 109 1.73 -6.36 -8.06
N LYS A 110 1.91 -5.35 -7.18
CA LYS A 110 2.48 -4.06 -7.60
C LYS A 110 3.96 -4.19 -7.91
N TYR A 111 4.71 -4.92 -7.08
CA TYR A 111 6.12 -5.17 -7.28
C TYR A 111 6.39 -5.86 -8.60
N GLU A 112 5.66 -6.94 -8.90
CA GLU A 112 5.83 -7.68 -10.15
C GLU A 112 5.55 -6.80 -11.38
N LYS A 113 4.45 -6.04 -11.34
CA LYS A 113 4.10 -5.13 -12.44
C LYS A 113 5.12 -4.03 -12.64
N ALA A 114 5.55 -3.39 -11.54
CA ALA A 114 6.51 -2.31 -11.60
C ALA A 114 7.89 -2.79 -12.07
N LEU A 115 8.36 -3.95 -11.58
CA LEU A 115 9.61 -4.56 -12.02
C LEU A 115 9.56 -5.03 -13.49
N ALA A 116 8.43 -5.58 -13.93
CA ALA A 116 8.24 -6.00 -15.32
C ALA A 116 8.33 -4.79 -16.28
N ALA A 117 7.74 -3.66 -15.88
CA ALA A 117 7.79 -2.40 -16.62
C ALA A 117 9.14 -1.68 -16.52
N ALA A 118 9.94 -1.94 -15.48
CA ALA A 118 11.15 -1.17 -15.20
C ALA A 118 12.16 -1.15 -16.38
N PRO A 119 12.86 -0.03 -16.61
CA PRO A 119 14.01 0.04 -17.51
C PRO A 119 15.07 -1.00 -17.15
N LYS A 120 15.85 -1.45 -18.14
CA LYS A 120 16.83 -2.53 -17.98
C LYS A 120 17.80 -2.31 -16.81
N LYS A 121 18.19 -1.05 -16.55
CA LYS A 121 19.07 -0.66 -15.42
C LYS A 121 18.46 -0.86 -14.03
N PHE A 122 17.13 -0.91 -13.93
CA PHE A 122 16.38 -1.07 -12.69
C PHE A 122 15.68 -2.45 -12.59
N LYS A 123 15.80 -3.31 -13.60
CA LYS A 123 15.24 -4.67 -13.58
C LYS A 123 15.98 -5.64 -12.66
N ASP A 124 17.17 -5.27 -12.21
CA ASP A 124 17.87 -6.07 -11.21
C ASP A 124 17.13 -5.96 -9.86
N PRO A 125 16.74 -7.09 -9.23
CA PRO A 125 15.96 -7.07 -7.99
C PRO A 125 16.63 -6.32 -6.85
N SER A 126 17.97 -6.33 -6.75
CA SER A 126 18.67 -5.63 -5.68
C SER A 126 18.61 -4.11 -5.88
N VAL A 127 18.80 -3.64 -7.12
CA VAL A 127 18.67 -2.22 -7.48
C VAL A 127 17.23 -1.75 -7.28
N PHE A 128 16.25 -2.56 -7.68
CA PHE A 128 14.84 -2.23 -7.53
C PHE A 128 14.44 -2.12 -6.06
N ARG A 129 14.90 -3.05 -5.22
CA ARG A 129 14.72 -3.02 -3.77
C ARG A 129 15.27 -1.73 -3.17
N ASP A 130 16.52 -1.38 -3.49
CA ASP A 130 17.15 -0.16 -2.97
C ASP A 130 16.37 1.10 -3.37
N MET A 131 15.85 1.16 -4.59
CA MET A 131 14.96 2.26 -5.01
C MET A 131 13.66 2.30 -4.21
N LEU A 132 13.00 1.15 -4.03
CA LEU A 132 11.73 1.06 -3.34
C LEU A 132 11.84 1.44 -1.85
N LEU A 133 12.97 1.14 -1.21
CA LEU A 133 13.26 1.57 0.16
C LEU A 133 13.44 3.09 0.29
N ILE A 134 13.86 3.76 -0.79
CA ILE A 134 14.02 5.22 -0.83
C ILE A 134 12.69 5.90 -1.20
N ASP A 135 11.99 5.37 -2.20
CA ASP A 135 10.75 5.92 -2.74
C ASP A 135 9.74 4.81 -3.06
N PRO A 136 8.81 4.50 -2.14
CA PRO A 136 7.79 3.48 -2.35
C PRO A 136 6.85 3.77 -3.53
N SER A 137 6.78 5.01 -4.02
CA SER A 137 5.94 5.37 -5.17
C SER A 137 6.43 4.76 -6.49
N VAL A 138 7.66 4.21 -6.51
CA VAL A 138 8.16 3.34 -7.59
C VAL A 138 7.21 2.18 -7.85
N LEU A 139 6.51 1.67 -6.83
CA LEU A 139 5.53 0.61 -6.99
C LEU A 139 4.32 1.01 -7.82
N ASP A 140 4.04 2.30 -8.01
CA ASP A 140 2.97 2.78 -8.89
C ASP A 140 3.45 3.03 -10.34
N CYS A 141 4.72 2.72 -10.66
CA CYS A 141 5.29 2.89 -12.00
C CYS A 141 5.14 1.63 -12.86
N TYR A 142 4.04 1.56 -13.61
CA TYR A 142 3.71 0.40 -14.44
C TYR A 142 3.98 0.59 -15.95
N TYR A 143 4.56 1.73 -16.35
CA TYR A 143 4.80 2.05 -17.76
C TYR A 143 6.24 2.51 -18.01
N ASN A 144 6.82 2.08 -19.13
CA ASN A 144 8.13 2.52 -19.58
C ASN A 144 8.10 2.90 -21.06
N CYS A 145 8.36 4.18 -21.33
CA CYS A 145 8.28 4.76 -22.67
C CYS A 145 9.52 4.53 -23.54
N ASP A 146 10.61 3.99 -22.98
CA ASP A 146 11.86 3.75 -23.73
C ASP A 146 11.82 2.48 -24.60
N VAL A 147 10.76 1.66 -24.49
CA VAL A 147 10.71 0.30 -25.07
C VAL A 147 9.85 0.17 -26.34
N GLY A 148 9.23 1.24 -26.86
CA GLY A 148 8.46 1.13 -28.11
C GLY A 148 8.01 2.46 -28.74
N ASP A 149 7.93 2.45 -30.07
CA ASP A 149 7.51 3.54 -31.00
C ASP A 149 6.08 4.10 -30.79
N GLU A 150 5.41 3.79 -29.68
CA GLU A 150 4.07 4.28 -29.36
C GLU A 150 4.18 5.39 -28.30
N GLY A 151 4.00 6.64 -28.75
CA GLY A 151 4.13 7.84 -27.92
C GLY A 151 3.28 7.80 -26.63
N CYS A 152 3.78 8.48 -25.58
CA CYS A 152 3.21 8.53 -24.22
C CYS A 152 1.67 8.57 -24.25
N SER A 153 1.08 7.43 -23.95
CA SER A 153 -0.37 7.26 -23.91
C SER A 153 -0.88 7.82 -22.59
N SER A 154 -0.86 9.14 -22.37
CA SER A 154 -1.51 9.83 -21.23
C SER A 154 -1.19 9.38 -19.78
N GLU A 155 -0.39 8.32 -19.58
CA GLU A 155 -0.05 7.68 -18.30
C GLU A 155 1.32 8.13 -17.76
N CYS A 156 1.79 9.29 -18.20
CA CYS A 156 3.10 9.83 -17.83
C CYS A 156 3.28 10.01 -16.29
N GLY A 157 2.21 9.97 -15.48
CA GLY A 157 2.27 9.95 -14.01
C GLY A 157 2.68 8.61 -13.38
N ASN A 158 2.53 7.50 -14.11
CA ASN A 158 2.88 6.14 -13.69
C ASN A 158 4.08 5.60 -14.51
N CYS A 159 4.89 6.52 -15.04
CA CYS A 159 5.96 6.21 -15.99
C CYS A 159 7.35 6.25 -15.35
N TRP A 160 8.20 5.30 -15.71
CA TRP A 160 9.58 5.18 -15.25
C TRP A 160 10.49 6.36 -15.62
N VAL A 161 10.10 7.19 -16.58
CA VAL A 161 10.86 8.40 -16.99
C VAL A 161 11.15 9.34 -15.81
N ALA A 162 10.28 9.37 -14.80
CA ALA A 162 10.47 10.16 -13.58
C ALA A 162 11.73 9.76 -12.78
N TYR A 163 12.17 8.51 -12.91
CA TYR A 163 13.33 7.92 -12.22
C TYR A 163 14.57 7.82 -13.11
N GLU A 164 14.45 8.11 -14.40
CA GLU A 164 15.60 8.07 -15.31
C GLU A 164 16.42 9.36 -15.31
N ARG A 165 15.84 10.47 -14.85
CA ARG A 165 16.45 11.81 -14.85
C ARG A 165 16.82 12.32 -13.44
N ARG A 166 16.65 11.50 -12.41
CA ARG A 166 17.08 11.77 -11.03
C ARG A 166 18.45 11.12 -10.80
#